data_AF-A0A238DT94-F1
#
_entry.id   AF-A0A238DT94-F1
#
_cell.length_a   1.000
_cell.length_b   1.000
_cell.length_c   1.000
_cell.angle_alpha   90.00
_cell.angle_beta   90.00
_cell.angle_gamma   90.00
#
_symmetry.space_group_name_H-M   'P 1'
#
loop_
_entity.id
_entity.type
_entity.pdbx_description
1 polymer ?
#
loop_
_entity_poly.entity_id
_entity_poly.type
_entity_poly.pdbx_seq_one_letter_code
_entity_poly.pdbx_strand_id
1 'polypeptide(L)' 'MTTKPTFKSDAFEAIHSAAQGLYRVGAIDKATMREFDASCLTPAAALKPMQNLDVLA' A
#
# COMPACT_ATOMS: atom_id res chain seq x y z
N MET A 1 -1.12 11.37 10.13
CA MET A 1 -0.87 10.02 10.68
C MET A 1 -0.38 9.15 9.54
N THR A 2 0.92 8.81 9.50
CA THR A 2 1.48 8.01 8.40
C THR A 2 1.37 6.55 8.78
N THR A 3 0.39 5.83 8.20
CA THR A 3 0.21 4.39 8.42
C THR A 3 1.39 3.65 7.79
N LYS A 4 2.18 2.95 8.61
CA LYS A 4 3.31 2.14 8.13
C LYS A 4 2.75 1.04 7.20
N PRO A 5 3.33 0.82 5.99
CA PRO A 5 2.89 -0.27 5.11
C PRO A 5 3.11 -1.61 5.80
N THR A 6 2.11 -2.49 5.73
CA THR A 6 2.20 -3.86 6.26
C THR A 6 2.46 -4.80 5.09
N PHE A 7 3.55 -5.56 5.14
CA PHE A 7 3.92 -6.53 4.11
C PHE A 7 3.33 -7.92 4.40
N LYS A 8 3.09 -8.70 3.33
CA LYS A 8 2.58 -10.07 3.44
C LYS A 8 3.60 -11.05 4.02
N SER A 9 4.88 -10.83 3.77
CA SER A 9 6.01 -11.59 4.32
C SER A 9 7.31 -10.80 4.17
N ASP A 10 8.36 -11.28 4.83
CA ASP A 10 9.73 -10.75 4.70
C ASP A 10 10.23 -10.76 3.24
N ALA A 11 9.90 -11.82 2.49
CA ALA A 11 10.23 -11.91 1.07
C ALA A 11 9.55 -10.81 0.24
N PHE A 12 8.27 -10.50 0.52
CA PHE A 12 7.56 -9.41 -0.16
C PHE A 12 8.10 -8.03 0.23
N GLU A 13 8.58 -7.86 1.47
CA GLU A 13 9.27 -6.64 1.90
C GLU A 13 10.59 -6.46 1.15
N ALA A 14 11.40 -7.51 1.03
CA ALA A 14 12.66 -7.47 0.29
C ALA A 14 12.46 -7.14 -1.20
N ILE A 15 11.45 -7.75 -1.84
CA ILE A 15 11.09 -7.47 -3.24
C ILE A 15 10.63 -6.00 -3.39
N HIS A 16 9.78 -5.50 -2.49
CA HIS A 16 9.32 -4.12 -2.53
C HIS A 16 10.48 -3.13 -2.35
N SER A 17 11.40 -3.42 -1.44
CA SER A 17 12.63 -2.64 -1.23
C SER A 17 13.49 -2.58 -2.51
N ALA A 18 13.67 -3.71 -3.19
CA ALA A 18 14.38 -3.76 -4.47
C ALA A 18 13.67 -2.95 -5.55
N ALA A 19 12.34 -3.09 -5.70
CA ALA A 19 11.53 -2.31 -6.62
C ALA A 19 11.61 -0.79 -6.32
N GLN A 20 11.64 -0.40 -5.06
CA GLN A 20 11.84 0.98 -4.66
C GLN A 20 13.22 1.51 -5.09
N GLY A 21 14.25 0.68 -5.02
CA GLY A 21 15.57 0.98 -5.61
C GLY A 21 15.47 1.27 -7.10
N LEU A 22 14.78 0.41 -7.85
CA LEU A 22 14.54 0.59 -9.29
C LEU A 22 13.76 1.87 -9.60
N TYR A 23 12.75 2.21 -8.80
CA TYR A 23 11.99 3.43 -8.96
C TYR A 23 12.85 4.68 -8.74
N ARG A 24 13.72 4.67 -7.71
CA ARG A 24 14.62 5.79 -7.40
C ARG A 24 15.61 6.09 -8.53
N VAL A 25 16.04 5.08 -9.27
CA VAL A 25 16.93 5.26 -10.44
C VAL A 25 16.17 5.48 -11.74
N GLY A 26 14.83 5.54 -11.70
CA GLY A 26 13.97 5.75 -12.87
C GLY A 26 13.85 4.53 -13.79
N ALA A 27 14.23 3.34 -13.33
CA ALA A 27 14.13 2.11 -14.12
C ALA A 27 12.68 1.59 -14.20
N ILE A 28 11.82 1.95 -13.24
CA ILE A 28 10.38 1.69 -13.27
C ILE A 28 9.61 2.97 -12.99
N ASP A 29 8.40 3.09 -13.54
CA ASP A 29 7.53 4.23 -13.30
C ASP A 29 6.68 4.06 -12.02
N LYS A 30 6.03 5.14 -11.59
CA LYS A 30 5.10 5.16 -10.47
C LYS A 30 3.93 4.20 -10.66
N ALA A 31 3.46 4.01 -11.90
CA ALA A 31 2.42 3.03 -12.20
C ALA A 31 2.86 1.62 -11.76
N THR A 32 4.06 1.21 -12.17
CA THR A 32 4.66 -0.08 -11.79
C THR A 32 4.89 -0.19 -10.30
N MET A 33 5.35 0.88 -9.63
CA MET A 33 5.52 0.88 -8.18
C MET A 33 4.20 0.62 -7.43
N ARG A 34 3.06 1.11 -7.95
CA ARG A 34 1.73 0.81 -7.38
C ARG A 34 1.32 -0.65 -7.54
N GLU A 35 1.73 -1.31 -8.62
CA GLU A 35 1.49 -2.74 -8.82
C GLU A 35 2.28 -3.58 -7.81
N PHE A 36 3.52 -3.17 -7.52
CA PHE A 36 4.32 -3.74 -6.43
C PHE A 36 3.68 -3.49 -5.06
N ASP A 37 3.15 -2.29 -4.79
CA ASP A 37 2.39 -2.04 -3.56
C ASP A 37 1.20 -2.99 -3.41
N ALA A 38 0.36 -3.14 -4.45
CA ALA A 38 -0.80 -4.04 -4.41
C ALA A 38 -0.42 -5.52 -4.23
N SER A 39 0.73 -5.92 -4.77
CA SER A 39 1.21 -7.29 -4.72
C SER A 39 1.91 -7.61 -3.39
N CYS A 40 2.73 -6.69 -2.87
CA CYS A 40 3.60 -6.91 -1.70
C CYS A 40 2.93 -6.53 -0.37
N LEU A 41 2.04 -5.52 -0.39
CA LEU A 41 1.38 -5.05 0.82
C LEU A 41 0.12 -5.87 1.11
N THR A 42 -0.13 -6.07 2.40
CA THR A 42 -1.42 -6.53 2.88
C THR A 42 -2.46 -5.46 2.53
N PRO A 43 -3.59 -5.81 1.90
CA PRO A 43 -4.63 -4.84 1.59
C PRO A 43 -5.01 -4.11 2.86
N ALA A 44 -4.89 -2.78 2.85
CA ALA A 44 -5.34 -1.95 3.95
C ALA A 44 -6.80 -2.31 4.21
N ALA A 45 -7.13 -2.66 5.46
CA ALA A 45 -8.51 -2.94 5.83
C ALA A 45 -9.37 -1.79 5.31
N ALA A 46 -10.34 -2.11 4.43
CA ALA A 46 -11.20 -1.12 3.84
C ALA A 46 -11.75 -0.26 4.98
N LEU A 47 -11.40 1.03 4.97
CA LEU A 47 -11.97 1.98 5.91
C LEU A 47 -13.48 1.89 5.72
N LYS A 48 -14.19 1.27 6.67
CA LYS A 48 -15.65 1.29 6.64
C LYS A 48 -16.05 2.76 6.68
N PRO A 49 -16.87 3.25 5.74
CA PRO A 49 -17.44 4.57 5.89
C PRO A 49 -18.15 4.60 7.24
N MET A 50 -17.75 5.51 8.12
CA MET A 50 -18.49 5.80 9.35
C MET A 50 -19.88 6.26 8.92
N GLN A 51 -20.86 5.34 8.95
CA GLN A 51 -22.26 5.65 8.71
C GLN A 51 -22.71 6.60 9.83
N ASN A 52 -23.00 7.86 9.49
CA ASN A 52 -23.61 8.84 10.39
C ASN A 52 -25.13 8.60 10.49
N LEU A 53 -25.56 7.42 10.93
CA LEU A 53 -26.99 7.13 11.10
C LEU A 53 -27.47 7.60 12.47
N ASP A 54 -27.54 8.91 12.73
CA ASP A 54 -28.16 9.47 13.96
C ASP A 54 -28.50 10.99 13.84
N VAL A 55 -29.15 11.45 12.76
CA VAL A 55 -29.84 12.75 12.81
C VAL A 55 -31.08 12.81 11.91
N LEU A 56 -32.15 12.14 12.31
CA LEU A 56 -33.51 12.66 12.10
C LEU A 56 -34.43 12.04 13.15
N ALA A 57 -34.48 12.70 14.31
CA ALA A 57 -35.63 12.67 15.20
C ALA A 57 -36.57 13.81 14.81
#